data_AF-A0A843E8G8-F1
#
_entry.id   AF-A0A843E8G8-F1
#
_cell.length_a   1.000
_cell.length_b   1.000
_cell.length_c   1.000
_cell.angle_alpha   90.00
_cell.angle_beta   90.00
_cell.angle_gamma   90.00
#
_symmetry.space_group_name_H-M   'P 1'
#
loop_
_entity.id
_entity.type
_entity.pdbx_description
1 polymer ?
#
loop_
_entity_poly.entity_id
_entity_poly.type
_entity_poly.pdbx_seq_one_letter_code
_entity_poly.pdbx_strand_id
1 'polypeptide(L)'
;MLKRKAYDMLMAWKCRDHRPLLVKGQRQIGKTYIIERFGRDNYENVVFVNFVENESIKAAFDGDLDTDSILMALSMYLPDARFVPGNTLIVFDEIQDCPRARTSLKFFSIDGRFDVIATGS
;
A
#
# COMPACT_ATOMS: atom_id res chain seq x y z
N MET A 1 9.78 -21.22 -8.46
CA MET A 1 10.59 -20.26 -9.27
C MET A 1 9.88 -18.90 -9.45
N LEU A 2 8.58 -18.84 -9.78
CA LEU A 2 7.79 -17.59 -9.89
C LEU A 2 7.75 -16.73 -8.62
N LYS A 3 7.48 -17.35 -7.45
CA LYS A 3 7.47 -16.64 -6.16
C LYS A 3 8.81 -15.94 -5.86
N ARG A 4 9.94 -16.59 -6.20
CA ARG A 4 11.27 -16.01 -5.98
C ARG A 4 11.49 -14.75 -6.83
N LYS A 5 11.17 -14.81 -8.12
CA LYS A 5 11.26 -13.65 -9.03
C LYS A 5 10.42 -12.46 -8.57
N ALA A 6 9.18 -12.69 -8.11
CA ALA A 6 8.33 -11.62 -7.63
C ALA A 6 8.87 -10.99 -6.33
N TYR A 7 9.39 -11.79 -5.40
CA TYR A 7 10.04 -11.28 -4.20
C TYR A 7 11.30 -10.46 -4.53
N ASP A 8 12.14 -10.96 -5.44
CA ASP A 8 13.35 -10.25 -5.88
C ASP A 8 13.01 -8.89 -6.52
N MET A 9 11.88 -8.80 -7.25
CA MET A 9 11.36 -7.52 -7.76
C MET A 9 10.94 -6.55 -6.66
N LEU A 10 10.29 -7.05 -5.60
CA LEU A 10 9.90 -6.23 -4.44
C LEU A 10 11.12 -5.73 -3.67
N MET A 11 12.13 -6.57 -3.48
CA MET A 11 13.41 -6.18 -2.88
C MET A 11 14.12 -5.12 -3.72
N ALA A 12 14.23 -5.33 -5.03
CA ALA A 12 14.86 -4.37 -5.94
C ALA A 12 14.09 -3.04 -5.98
N TRP A 13 12.75 -3.08 -5.83
CA TRP A 13 11.94 -1.87 -5.71
C TRP A 13 12.21 -1.11 -4.42
N LYS A 14 12.26 -1.78 -3.26
CA LYS A 14 12.54 -1.15 -1.96
C LYS A 14 13.89 -0.42 -1.93
N CYS A 15 14.89 -0.91 -2.67
CA CYS A 15 16.21 -0.29 -2.75
C CYS A 15 16.31 0.91 -3.71
N ARG A 16 15.21 1.33 -4.36
CA ARG A 16 15.16 2.48 -5.28
C ARG A 16 14.51 3.68 -4.59
N ASP A 17 14.47 4.82 -5.29
CA ASP A 17 13.72 6.00 -4.83
C ASP A 17 12.29 5.63 -4.40
N HIS A 18 11.80 6.26 -3.33
CA HIS A 18 10.48 6.09 -2.71
C HIS A 18 9.32 6.41 -3.68
N ARG A 19 9.06 5.50 -4.61
CA ARG A 19 7.99 5.60 -5.60
C ARG A 19 6.99 4.48 -5.33
N PRO A 20 5.70 4.77 -5.22
CA PRO A 20 4.69 3.73 -5.07
C PRO A 20 4.79 2.69 -6.19
N LEU A 21 4.71 1.42 -5.82
CA LEU A 21 4.70 0.31 -6.76
C LEU A 21 3.27 -0.13 -7.06
N LEU A 22 2.87 -0.11 -8.34
CA LEU A 22 1.61 -0.69 -8.77
C LEU A 22 1.83 -2.12 -9.31
N VAL A 23 1.30 -3.11 -8.61
CA VAL A 23 1.39 -4.54 -8.97
C VAL A 23 0.12 -5.01 -9.66
N LYS A 24 0.20 -5.21 -10.98
CA LYS A 24 -0.92 -5.67 -11.82
C LYS A 24 -0.91 -7.19 -12.07
N GLY A 25 -2.07 -7.74 -12.45
CA GLY A 25 -2.24 -9.17 -12.80
C GLY A 25 -3.64 -9.69 -12.46
N GLN A 26 -3.96 -10.93 -12.83
CA GLN A 26 -5.26 -11.52 -12.53
C GLN A 26 -5.51 -11.67 -11.02
N ARG A 27 -6.77 -11.64 -10.60
CA ARG A 27 -7.18 -11.94 -9.21
C ARG A 27 -6.80 -13.39 -8.86
N GLN A 28 -6.62 -13.66 -7.56
CA GLN A 28 -6.42 -15.03 -7.01
C GLN A 28 -5.11 -15.74 -7.41
N ILE A 29 -4.12 -15.04 -7.97
CA ILE A 29 -2.80 -15.64 -8.32
C ILE A 29 -1.75 -15.56 -7.20
N GLY A 30 -2.13 -15.09 -6.01
CA GLY A 30 -1.26 -15.02 -4.83
C GLY A 30 -0.40 -13.76 -4.69
N LYS A 31 -0.82 -12.63 -5.29
CA LYS A 31 -0.13 -11.32 -5.14
C LYS A 31 -0.16 -10.83 -3.70
N THR A 32 -1.33 -10.81 -3.08
CA THR A 32 -1.51 -10.34 -1.70
C THR A 32 -0.62 -11.14 -0.76
N TYR A 33 -0.61 -12.47 -0.89
CA TYR A 33 0.26 -13.35 -0.10
C TYR A 33 1.75 -12.99 -0.18
N ILE A 34 2.29 -12.70 -1.37
CA ILE A 34 3.71 -12.39 -1.49
C ILE A 34 4.05 -10.98 -0.98
N ILE A 35 3.14 -10.02 -1.15
CA ILE A 35 3.28 -8.66 -0.62
C ILE A 35 3.19 -8.67 0.90
N GLU A 36 2.28 -9.44 1.49
CA GLU A 36 2.16 -9.64 2.94
C GLU A 36 3.45 -10.20 3.53
N ARG A 37 3.97 -11.28 2.93
CA ARG A 37 5.23 -11.88 3.35
C ARG A 37 6.38 -10.88 3.25
N PHE A 38 6.51 -10.21 2.11
CA PHE A 38 7.53 -9.20 1.89
C PHE A 38 7.44 -8.05 2.91
N GLY A 39 6.23 -7.58 3.21
CA GLY A 39 5.99 -6.56 4.22
C GLY A 39 6.49 -6.99 5.60
N ARG A 40 6.06 -8.17 6.07
CA ARG A 40 6.47 -8.71 7.37
C ARG A 40 7.97 -8.95 7.48
N ASP A 41 8.62 -9.33 6.39
CA ASP A 41 10.06 -9.62 6.38
C ASP A 41 10.93 -8.35 6.38
N ASN A 42 10.41 -7.19 5.94
CA ASN A 42 11.22 -6.00 5.59
C ASN A 42 10.79 -4.69 6.24
N TYR A 43 9.71 -4.68 7.02
CA TYR A 43 9.18 -3.48 7.68
C TYR A 43 8.76 -3.80 9.11
N GLU A 44 8.94 -2.84 10.00
CA GLU A 44 8.47 -2.95 11.38
C GLU A 44 6.95 -2.90 11.45
N ASN A 45 6.34 -2.08 10.59
CA ASN A 45 4.91 -1.87 10.54
C ASN A 45 4.41 -2.12 9.12
N VAL A 46 3.29 -2.83 9.00
CA VAL A 46 2.62 -3.04 7.72
C VAL A 46 1.15 -2.72 7.88
N VAL A 47 0.66 -1.79 7.07
CA VAL A 47 -0.75 -1.39 7.05
C VAL A 47 -1.38 -1.90 5.78
N PHE A 48 -2.29 -2.86 5.90
CA PHE A 48 -3.04 -3.42 4.78
C PHE A 48 -4.42 -2.79 4.72
N VAL A 49 -4.76 -2.24 3.56
CA VAL A 49 -6.07 -1.68 3.23
C VAL A 49 -6.58 -2.38 1.99
N ASN A 50 -7.53 -3.30 2.17
CA ASN A 50 -8.25 -3.91 1.05
C ASN A 50 -9.56 -3.17 0.82
N PHE A 51 -9.71 -2.56 -0.35
CA PHE A 51 -10.85 -1.71 -0.68
C PHE A 51 -12.14 -2.47 -1.02
N VAL A 52 -12.04 -3.77 -1.34
CA VAL A 52 -13.22 -4.61 -1.57
C VAL A 52 -13.76 -5.15 -0.24
N GLU A 53 -12.87 -5.55 0.67
CA GLU A 53 -13.26 -6.09 1.97
C GLU A 53 -13.71 -4.99 2.94
N ASN A 54 -13.10 -3.80 2.87
CA ASN A 54 -13.38 -2.68 3.76
C ASN A 54 -13.97 -1.48 3.00
N GLU A 55 -15.19 -1.61 2.49
CA GLU A 55 -15.86 -0.55 1.73
C GLU A 55 -15.89 0.81 2.47
N SER A 56 -16.08 0.81 3.79
CA SER A 56 -16.12 2.03 4.60
C SER A 56 -14.80 2.79 4.66
N ILE A 57 -13.66 2.11 4.49
CA ILE A 57 -12.34 2.75 4.55
C ILE A 57 -12.07 3.65 3.34
N LYS A 58 -12.84 3.49 2.25
CA LYS A 58 -12.75 4.36 1.06
C LYS A 58 -13.00 5.82 1.42
N ALA A 59 -13.82 6.07 2.44
CA ALA A 59 -14.10 7.42 2.94
C ALA A 59 -12.86 8.12 3.51
N ALA A 60 -11.80 7.40 3.88
CA ALA A 60 -10.52 7.98 4.25
C ALA A 60 -9.85 8.78 3.11
N PHE A 61 -10.35 8.62 1.87
CA PHE A 61 -9.85 9.30 0.68
C PHE A 61 -10.81 10.36 0.14
N ASP A 62 -11.96 10.63 0.78
CA ASP A 62 -12.97 11.57 0.27
C ASP A 62 -12.58 13.04 0.43
N GLY A 63 -11.75 13.35 1.44
CA GLY A 63 -11.19 14.68 1.71
C GLY A 63 -9.92 14.98 0.92
N ASP A 64 -9.02 15.75 1.55
CA ASP A 64 -7.72 16.08 0.99
C ASP A 64 -6.86 14.82 0.82
N LEU A 65 -6.17 14.74 -0.32
CA LEU A 65 -5.38 13.57 -0.72
C LEU A 65 -3.89 13.68 -0.38
N ASP A 66 -3.50 14.71 0.37
CA ASP A 66 -2.15 14.78 0.90
C ASP A 66 -1.93 13.65 1.93
N THR A 67 -0.66 13.27 2.12
CA THR A 67 -0.30 12.12 2.93
C THR A 67 -0.77 12.25 4.38
N ASP A 68 -0.62 13.42 5.00
CA ASP A 68 -0.99 13.57 6.42
C ASP A 68 -2.51 13.45 6.64
N SER A 69 -3.31 14.06 5.76
CA SER A 69 -4.77 13.95 5.79
C SER A 69 -5.24 12.50 5.65
N ILE A 70 -4.66 11.75 4.70
CA ILE A 70 -5.01 10.34 4.48
C ILE A 70 -4.59 9.49 5.68
N LEU A 71 -3.39 9.67 6.23
CA LEU A 71 -2.92 8.89 7.37
C LEU A 71 -3.76 9.13 8.62
N MET A 72 -4.14 10.38 8.88
CA MET A 72 -5.07 10.73 9.94
C MET A 72 -6.42 10.02 9.74
N ALA A 73 -6.96 10.07 8.52
CA ALA A 73 -8.21 9.43 8.20
C ALA A 73 -8.16 7.90 8.35
N LEU A 74 -7.13 7.25 7.80
CA LEU A 74 -6.92 5.81 7.92
C LEU A 74 -6.76 5.37 9.39
N SER A 75 -6.11 6.17 10.23
CA SER A 75 -5.95 5.87 11.67
C SER A 75 -7.29 5.81 12.41
N MET A 76 -8.33 6.50 11.92
CA MET A 76 -9.69 6.40 12.49
C MET A 76 -10.38 5.07 12.17
N TYR A 77 -10.06 4.46 11.03
CA TYR A 77 -10.60 3.15 10.63
C TYR A 77 -9.73 1.99 11.13
N LEU A 78 -8.45 2.24 11.39
CA LEU A 78 -7.45 1.24 11.75
C LEU A 78 -6.75 1.64 13.06
N PRO A 79 -7.41 1.48 14.22
CA PRO A 79 -6.88 1.99 15.50
C PRO A 79 -5.55 1.35 15.92
N ASP A 80 -5.26 0.14 15.46
CA ASP A 80 -4.00 -0.57 15.74
C ASP A 80 -2.89 -0.25 14.72
N ALA A 81 -3.20 0.48 13.64
CA ALA A 81 -2.22 0.81 12.61
C ALA A 81 -1.20 1.83 13.12
N ARG A 82 0.07 1.61 12.77
CA ARG A 82 1.18 2.52 13.08
C ARG A 82 1.83 3.00 11.80
N PHE A 83 1.84 4.33 11.63
CA PHE A 83 2.45 5.00 10.49
C PHE A 83 3.75 5.68 10.92
N VAL A 84 4.83 4.90 10.93
CA VAL A 84 6.18 5.35 11.29
C VAL A 84 6.97 5.62 10.00
N PRO A 85 7.36 6.88 9.72
CA PRO A 85 8.17 7.23 8.56
C PRO A 85 9.41 6.34 8.42
N GLY A 86 9.70 5.87 7.21
CA GLY A 86 10.84 4.99 6.88
C GLY A 86 10.70 3.53 7.33
N ASN A 87 9.77 3.22 8.24
CA ASN A 87 9.62 1.89 8.85
C ASN A 87 8.26 1.23 8.56
N THR A 88 7.35 1.93 7.87
CA THR A 88 6.01 1.43 7.52
C THR A 88 5.88 1.18 6.03
N LEU A 89 5.39 -0.02 5.67
CA LEU A 89 4.83 -0.31 4.35
C LEU A 89 3.31 -0.14 4.40
N ILE A 90 2.77 0.65 3.48
CA ILE A 90 1.32 0.77 3.28
C ILE A 90 0.94 0.00 2.03
N VAL A 91 -0.04 -0.89 2.15
CA VAL A 91 -0.54 -1.71 1.05
C VAL A 91 -1.99 -1.36 0.75
N PHE A 92 -2.22 -0.89 -0.47
CA PHE A 92 -3.51 -0.57 -1.05
C PHE A 92 -3.94 -1.70 -1.99
N ASP A 93 -4.71 -2.66 -1.50
CA ASP A 93 -5.13 -3.85 -2.23
C ASP A 93 -6.44 -3.60 -2.98
N GLU A 94 -6.56 -4.15 -4.19
CA GLU A 94 -7.70 -3.94 -5.10
C GLU A 94 -8.00 -2.42 -5.34
N ILE A 95 -6.95 -1.64 -5.62
CA ILE A 95 -7.01 -0.17 -5.71
C ILE A 95 -7.97 0.35 -6.80
N GLN A 96 -8.36 -0.47 -7.77
CA GLN A 96 -9.37 -0.08 -8.76
C GLN A 96 -10.74 0.21 -8.12
N ASP A 97 -11.02 -0.38 -6.96
CA ASP A 97 -12.26 -0.18 -6.20
C ASP A 97 -12.26 1.14 -5.40
N CYS A 98 -11.13 1.85 -5.34
CA CYS A 98 -11.02 3.20 -4.80
C CYS A 98 -10.19 4.12 -5.72
N PRO A 99 -10.82 4.74 -6.74
CA PRO A 99 -10.13 5.64 -7.67
C PRO A 99 -9.42 6.82 -6.98
N ARG A 100 -9.97 7.30 -5.86
CA ARG A 100 -9.35 8.38 -5.08
C ARG A 100 -8.06 7.93 -4.39
N ALA A 101 -8.01 6.71 -3.85
CA ALA A 101 -6.77 6.12 -3.36
C ALA A 101 -5.72 5.97 -4.47
N ARG A 102 -6.12 5.59 -5.69
CA ARG A 102 -5.21 5.56 -6.83
C ARG A 102 -4.63 6.94 -7.15
N THR A 103 -5.44 7.99 -7.10
CA THR A 103 -4.98 9.39 -7.28
C THR A 103 -4.01 9.79 -6.17
N SER A 104 -4.25 9.32 -4.94
CA SER A 104 -3.40 9.65 -3.78
C SER A 104 -1.94 9.19 -3.92
N LEU A 105 -1.66 8.17 -4.74
CA LEU A 105 -0.32 7.63 -4.95
C LEU A 105 0.69 8.71 -5.37
N LYS A 106 0.26 9.74 -6.12
CA LYS A 106 1.13 10.85 -6.49
C LYS A 106 1.62 11.61 -5.25
N PHE A 107 0.76 11.83 -4.26
CA PHE A 107 1.11 12.57 -3.06
C PHE A 107 2.04 11.75 -2.16
N PHE A 108 1.78 10.45 -1.99
CA PHE A 108 2.73 9.54 -1.34
C PHE A 108 4.11 9.51 -2.01
N SER A 109 4.15 9.56 -3.35
CA SER A 109 5.40 9.62 -4.09
C SER A 109 6.17 10.93 -3.93
N ILE A 110 5.47 12.05 -3.74
CA ILE A 110 6.09 13.36 -3.50
C ILE A 110 6.58 13.45 -2.06
N ASP A 111 5.79 12.93 -1.13
CA ASP A 111 6.08 12.93 0.29
C ASP A 111 7.28 12.05 0.65
N GLY A 112 7.30 10.81 0.14
CA GLY A 112 8.46 9.90 0.26
C GLY A 112 8.74 9.36 1.67
N ARG A 113 7.93 9.67 2.70
CA ARG A 113 8.13 9.12 4.06
C ARG A 113 7.70 7.66 4.19
N PHE A 114 6.87 7.18 3.28
CA PHE A 114 6.26 5.85 3.34
C PHE A 114 6.46 5.10 2.03
N ASP A 115 6.85 3.83 2.15
CA ASP A 115 6.81 2.92 1.03
C ASP A 115 5.36 2.46 0.82
N VAL A 116 4.90 2.52 -0.44
CA VAL A 116 3.51 2.19 -0.79
C VAL A 116 3.48 1.16 -1.91
N ILE A 117 2.77 0.06 -1.68
CA ILE A 117 2.43 -0.91 -2.74
C ILE A 117 0.93 -0.84 -2.98
N ALA A 118 0.54 -0.62 -4.23
CA ALA A 118 -0.84 -0.77 -4.68
C ALA A 118 -0.98 -2.03 -5.52
N THR A 119 -2.07 -2.76 -5.34
CA THR A 119 -2.41 -3.89 -6.21
C THR A 119 -3.70 -3.59 -6.97
N GLY A 120 -3.84 -4.19 -8.14
CA GLY A 120 -5.11 -4.23 -8.86
C GLY A 120 -5.05 -5.20 -10.03
N SER A 121 -6.21 -5.48 -10.62
CA SER A 121 -6.33 -6.25 -11.86
C SER A 121 -6.67 -5.36 -13.04
#